data_AF-A0A519YUW0-F1
#
_entry.id   AF-A0A519YUW0-F1
#
_cell.length_a   1.000
_cell.length_b   1.000
_cell.length_c   1.000
_cell.angle_alpha   90.00
_cell.angle_beta   90.00
_cell.angle_gamma   90.00
#
_symmetry.space_group_name_H-M   'P 1'
#
loop_
_entity.id
_entity.type
_entity.pdbx_description
1 polymer ?
#
loop_
_entity_poly.entity_id
_entity_poly.type
_entity_poly.pdbx_seq_one_letter_code
_entity_poly.pdbx_strand_id
1 'polypeptide(L)'
;MTASTPYRLLVVDDEPDLRTLYELTLLREGYDVETAGTVEDAWQHLKDRSYNAIITDMRLPDGTGLDLLRRIDAEGRREKAIVITAYGSAENAVESLKAGAYDYLTKPVDLRQFRAVVSSALGRTPATTQPAPSSVQEPSSASPLTAPPLALHRGARKPDATALSRMVGDSDALHHVRSLIDKVARSMAPVLVSGESGTGKELVARAIHDVSSRHHQPFIAVNCGAIPEQLLEAEFFGYRKGAFTGANEDREGFFQAAHGGSLFLDEIGDLPLSMQTKLLRVIQERAVRPVGAVAEVPVDVRIISATHKDLSAEVAAKRFRQDLFYRLNVIQIQLPALRERLEDLPSLCLRILERIATESGLSAVPQLGRTGLATLIEHPFPGNIRELENILHRAVTLSGHQTIEAGDLGLAHTAHQGTEDILTPSAFDLPPALASTPLADVVAPAPAPAALPSDLVSHLDQVERDILVQALEKYRLNRTAAGASLSLSLRQMRYRMARLGVKVTDQGIVLGERFDPEAE
;
A
#
# COMPACT_ATOMS: atom_id res chain seq x y z
N MET A 1 -31.18 10.27 -26.93
CA MET A 1 -29.83 10.22 -26.32
C MET A 1 -29.85 11.17 -25.14
N THR A 2 -30.13 10.67 -23.93
CA THR A 2 -30.05 11.47 -22.72
C THR A 2 -28.58 11.47 -22.27
N ALA A 3 -27.89 12.59 -22.42
CA ALA A 3 -26.56 12.76 -21.87
C ALA A 3 -26.66 12.59 -20.34
N SER A 4 -25.98 11.57 -19.78
CA SER A 4 -25.89 11.41 -18.33
C SER A 4 -25.07 12.58 -17.78
N THR A 5 -25.70 13.43 -16.97
CA THR A 5 -25.03 14.54 -16.30
C THR A 5 -23.83 13.99 -15.51
N PRO A 6 -22.61 14.55 -15.67
CA PRO A 6 -21.46 14.09 -14.91
C PRO A 6 -21.71 14.28 -13.41
N TYR A 7 -21.35 13.28 -12.60
CA TYR A 7 -21.42 13.41 -11.14
C TYR A 7 -20.47 14.51 -10.69
N ARG A 8 -20.98 15.43 -9.86
CA ARG A 8 -20.24 16.57 -9.34
C ARG A 8 -19.62 16.27 -7.99
N LEU A 9 -18.35 16.56 -7.85
CA LEU A 9 -17.56 16.31 -6.66
C LEU A 9 -16.92 17.61 -6.18
N LEU A 10 -16.86 17.80 -4.87
CA LEU A 10 -16.12 18.89 -4.24
C LEU A 10 -14.94 18.31 -3.46
N VAL A 11 -13.72 18.77 -3.75
CA VAL A 11 -12.50 18.37 -3.03
C VAL A 11 -12.01 19.54 -2.16
N VAL A 12 -11.86 19.31 -0.87
CA VAL A 12 -11.46 20.33 0.12
C VAL A 12 -10.16 19.86 0.78
N ASP A 13 -9.05 20.51 0.50
CA ASP A 13 -7.75 20.19 1.10
C ASP A 13 -6.90 21.48 1.07
N ASP A 14 -6.14 21.77 2.11
CA ASP A 14 -5.36 23.00 2.19
C ASP A 14 -4.08 22.92 1.35
N GLU A 15 -3.55 21.72 1.16
CA GLU A 15 -2.37 21.44 0.36
C GLU A 15 -2.70 21.53 -1.15
N PRO A 16 -2.13 22.50 -1.90
CA PRO A 16 -2.46 22.69 -3.32
C PRO A 16 -2.01 21.50 -4.18
N ASP A 17 -0.92 20.84 -3.81
CA ASP A 17 -0.39 19.69 -4.56
C ASP A 17 -1.30 18.46 -4.43
N LEU A 18 -1.84 18.19 -3.24
CA LEU A 18 -2.79 17.11 -3.00
C LEU A 18 -4.15 17.38 -3.65
N ARG A 19 -4.63 18.63 -3.58
CA ARG A 19 -5.84 19.04 -4.33
C ARG A 19 -5.70 18.75 -5.82
N THR A 20 -4.59 19.19 -6.41
CA THR A 20 -4.32 18.97 -7.84
C THR A 20 -4.25 17.47 -8.17
N LEU A 21 -3.65 16.67 -7.29
CA LEU A 21 -3.59 15.21 -7.45
C LEU A 21 -4.98 14.57 -7.45
N TYR A 22 -5.83 14.92 -6.48
CA TYR A 22 -7.18 14.38 -6.37
C TYR A 22 -8.07 14.84 -7.53
N GLU A 23 -8.00 16.13 -7.90
CA GLU A 23 -8.70 16.71 -9.03
C GLU A 23 -8.35 15.98 -10.33
N LEU A 24 -7.06 15.88 -10.67
CA LEU A 24 -6.61 15.18 -11.88
C LEU A 24 -7.02 13.70 -11.88
N THR A 25 -7.01 13.06 -10.71
CA THR A 25 -7.42 11.65 -10.57
C THR A 25 -8.90 11.48 -10.88
N LEU A 26 -9.76 12.38 -10.38
CA LEU A 26 -11.21 12.29 -10.54
C LEU A 26 -11.68 12.79 -11.91
N LEU A 27 -11.04 13.81 -12.49
CA LEU A 27 -11.32 14.25 -13.86
C LEU A 27 -11.07 13.14 -14.89
N ARG A 28 -10.00 12.35 -14.70
CA ARG A 28 -9.71 11.17 -15.55
C ARG A 28 -10.80 10.09 -15.50
N GLU A 29 -11.52 9.99 -14.38
CA GLU A 29 -12.63 9.04 -14.18
C GLU A 29 -13.98 9.58 -14.70
N GLY A 30 -13.97 10.77 -15.30
CA GLY A 30 -15.14 11.41 -15.90
C GLY A 30 -16.05 12.14 -14.92
N TYR A 31 -15.53 12.53 -13.74
CA TYR A 31 -16.25 13.35 -12.77
C TYR A 31 -16.08 14.85 -13.08
N ASP A 32 -17.07 15.65 -12.72
CA ASP A 32 -17.00 17.12 -12.70
C ASP A 32 -16.52 17.53 -11.30
N VAL A 33 -15.37 18.18 -11.18
CA VAL A 33 -14.68 18.37 -9.89
C VAL A 33 -14.45 19.86 -9.66
N GLU A 34 -14.86 20.34 -8.48
CA GLU A 34 -14.49 21.66 -7.97
C GLU A 34 -13.60 21.48 -6.73
N THR A 35 -12.72 22.45 -6.47
CA THR A 35 -11.77 22.38 -5.35
C THR A 35 -11.89 23.61 -4.44
N ALA A 36 -11.80 23.41 -3.13
CA ALA A 36 -11.76 24.47 -2.14
C ALA A 36 -10.55 24.30 -1.21
N GLY A 37 -10.02 25.41 -0.69
CA GLY A 37 -8.84 25.38 0.21
C GLY A 37 -9.15 25.51 1.70
N THR A 38 -10.39 25.86 2.04
CA THR A 38 -10.84 26.18 3.39
C THR A 38 -12.28 25.68 3.60
N VAL A 39 -12.71 25.54 4.85
CA VAL A 39 -14.08 25.19 5.23
C VAL A 39 -15.07 26.22 4.71
N GLU A 40 -14.77 27.51 4.85
CA GLU A 40 -15.68 28.58 4.44
C GLU A 40 -15.81 28.68 2.91
N ASP A 41 -14.72 28.46 2.17
CA ASP A 41 -14.73 28.39 0.70
C ASP A 41 -15.57 27.20 0.23
N ALA A 42 -15.34 26.01 0.81
CA ALA A 42 -16.16 24.83 0.55
C ALA A 42 -17.65 25.07 0.84
N TRP A 43 -17.96 25.82 1.90
CA TRP A 43 -19.33 26.17 2.27
C TRP A 43 -19.99 27.14 1.29
N GLN A 44 -19.25 28.09 0.73
CA GLN A 44 -19.75 28.97 -0.35
C GLN A 44 -20.10 28.15 -1.59
N HIS A 45 -19.23 27.23 -2.00
CA HIS A 45 -19.49 26.29 -3.09
C HIS A 45 -20.78 25.47 -2.85
N LEU A 46 -21.01 25.01 -1.61
CA LEU A 46 -22.22 24.26 -1.22
C LEU A 46 -23.49 25.13 -1.21
N LYS A 47 -23.40 26.42 -0.91
CA LYS A 47 -24.56 27.33 -1.01
C LYS A 47 -24.97 27.56 -2.46
N ASP A 48 -24.00 27.69 -3.34
CA ASP A 48 -24.25 28.03 -4.74
C ASP A 48 -24.69 26.81 -5.56
N ARG A 49 -24.24 25.60 -5.20
CA ARG A 49 -24.44 24.38 -5.98
C ARG A 49 -24.68 23.15 -5.11
N SER A 50 -25.24 22.11 -5.72
CA SER A 50 -25.33 20.77 -5.12
C SER A 50 -24.28 19.85 -5.72
N TYR A 51 -23.72 19.00 -4.86
CA TYR A 51 -22.73 17.98 -5.25
C TYR A 51 -23.31 16.59 -5.01
N ASN A 52 -22.63 15.56 -5.51
CA ASN A 52 -22.98 14.17 -5.27
C ASN A 52 -22.15 13.57 -4.13
N ALA A 53 -20.89 13.98 -4.02
CA ALA A 53 -20.04 13.68 -2.88
C ALA A 53 -19.06 14.82 -2.62
N ILE A 54 -18.60 14.90 -1.38
CA ILE A 54 -17.62 15.88 -0.89
C ILE A 54 -16.46 15.09 -0.31
N ILE A 55 -15.24 15.45 -0.65
CA ILE A 55 -14.01 14.86 -0.14
C ILE A 55 -13.30 15.97 0.63
N THR A 56 -13.10 15.82 1.93
CA THR A 56 -12.50 16.88 2.77
C THR A 56 -11.33 16.36 3.57
N ASP A 57 -10.24 17.12 3.66
CA ASP A 57 -9.23 16.90 4.69
C ASP A 57 -9.85 17.19 6.08
N MET A 58 -9.35 16.49 7.08
CA MET A 58 -9.76 16.59 8.47
C MET A 58 -9.29 17.91 9.08
N ARG A 59 -8.09 18.38 8.71
CA ARG A 59 -7.53 19.64 9.19
C ARG A 59 -7.49 20.62 8.04
N LEU A 60 -8.12 21.78 8.24
CA LEU A 60 -8.12 22.89 7.30
C LEU A 60 -7.70 24.16 8.05
N PRO A 61 -7.18 25.18 7.35
CA PRO A 61 -6.62 26.37 8.00
C PRO A 61 -7.64 27.21 8.80
N ASP A 62 -8.93 27.06 8.54
CA ASP A 62 -10.04 27.79 9.18
C ASP A 62 -11.00 26.90 9.99
N GLY A 63 -10.69 25.60 10.16
CA GLY A 63 -11.54 24.68 10.92
C GLY A 63 -11.20 23.20 10.68
N THR A 64 -12.13 22.32 11.01
CA THR A 64 -11.99 20.89 10.75
C THR A 64 -12.95 20.41 9.68
N GLY A 65 -12.59 19.35 8.95
CA GLY A 65 -13.49 18.69 8.01
C GLY A 65 -14.80 18.25 8.69
N LEU A 66 -14.76 17.89 9.97
CA LEU A 66 -15.95 17.56 10.77
C LEU A 66 -16.92 18.74 10.93
N ASP A 67 -16.41 19.97 11.00
CA ASP A 67 -17.27 21.16 11.08
C ASP A 67 -18.09 21.34 9.79
N LEU A 68 -17.49 20.99 8.64
CA LEU A 68 -18.19 20.95 7.36
C LEU A 68 -19.29 19.88 7.36
N LEU A 69 -18.98 18.67 7.85
CA LEU A 69 -19.97 17.58 7.97
C LEU A 69 -21.15 17.94 8.87
N ARG A 70 -20.88 18.54 10.04
CA ARG A 70 -21.94 19.00 10.97
C ARG A 70 -22.84 20.05 10.33
N ARG A 71 -22.28 20.97 9.52
CA ARG A 71 -23.07 21.99 8.79
C ARG A 71 -23.94 21.35 7.69
N ILE A 72 -23.41 20.36 6.97
CA ILE A 72 -24.14 19.60 5.95
C ILE A 72 -25.34 18.87 6.59
N ASP A 73 -25.11 18.19 7.71
CA ASP A 73 -26.16 17.46 8.45
C ASP A 73 -27.23 18.41 9.00
N ALA A 74 -26.83 19.54 9.59
CA ALA A 74 -27.74 20.55 10.13
C ALA A 74 -28.66 21.18 9.05
N GLU A 75 -28.18 21.31 7.81
CA GLU A 75 -28.99 21.79 6.68
C GLU A 75 -29.76 20.67 5.95
N GLY A 76 -29.66 19.41 6.40
CA GLY A 76 -30.37 18.28 5.80
C GLY A 76 -29.93 17.96 4.37
N ARG A 77 -28.68 18.26 4.06
CA ARG A 77 -28.05 18.06 2.76
C ARG A 77 -27.79 16.56 2.51
N ARG A 78 -27.81 16.14 1.24
CA ARG A 78 -27.77 14.70 0.85
C ARG A 78 -26.42 14.25 0.33
N GLU A 79 -25.46 15.17 0.28
CA GLU A 79 -24.10 14.96 -0.16
C GLU A 79 -23.40 13.94 0.73
N LYS A 80 -22.76 12.95 0.11
CA LYS A 80 -21.96 11.97 0.84
C LYS A 80 -20.57 12.52 1.11
N ALA A 81 -20.16 12.60 2.37
CA ALA A 81 -18.88 13.15 2.75
C ALA A 81 -17.82 12.05 2.96
N ILE A 82 -16.65 12.17 2.35
CA ILE A 82 -15.49 11.30 2.53
C ILE A 82 -14.41 12.13 3.22
N VAL A 83 -13.89 11.66 4.36
CA VAL A 83 -12.89 12.41 5.13
C VAL A 83 -11.49 11.84 4.90
N ILE A 84 -10.54 12.68 4.52
CA ILE A 84 -9.11 12.35 4.42
C ILE A 84 -8.41 12.86 5.69
N THR A 85 -7.47 12.12 6.27
CA THR A 85 -6.73 12.57 7.46
C THR A 85 -5.27 12.15 7.45
N ALA A 86 -4.35 13.04 7.86
CA ALA A 86 -2.95 12.71 8.10
C ALA A 86 -2.71 11.94 9.41
N TYR A 87 -3.61 12.10 10.40
CA TYR A 87 -3.53 11.39 11.67
C TYR A 87 -4.56 10.25 11.68
N GLY A 88 -4.10 9.06 11.29
CA GLY A 88 -4.89 7.83 11.26
C GLY A 88 -5.13 7.22 12.64
N SER A 89 -5.59 8.00 13.63
CA SER A 89 -6.05 7.44 14.91
C SER A 89 -7.48 6.89 14.76
N ALA A 90 -7.75 5.75 15.39
CA ALA A 90 -9.08 5.14 15.38
C ALA A 90 -10.16 6.08 15.96
N GLU A 91 -9.78 6.95 16.89
CA GLU A 91 -10.66 7.95 17.50
C GLU A 91 -11.17 8.96 16.45
N ASN A 92 -10.29 9.49 15.60
CA ASN A 92 -10.66 10.45 14.54
C ASN A 92 -11.51 9.79 13.43
N ALA A 93 -11.22 8.53 13.09
CA ALA A 93 -12.01 7.76 12.13
C ALA A 93 -13.43 7.51 12.64
N VAL A 94 -13.56 7.11 13.91
CA VAL A 94 -14.85 6.92 14.57
C VAL A 94 -15.62 8.24 14.71
N GLU A 95 -14.93 9.35 15.02
CA GLU A 95 -15.56 10.67 15.10
C GLU A 95 -16.09 11.12 13.73
N SER A 96 -15.36 10.86 12.65
CA SER A 96 -15.78 11.16 11.27
C SER A 96 -17.06 10.42 10.88
N LEU A 97 -17.11 9.11 11.14
CA LEU A 97 -18.29 8.30 10.84
C LEU A 97 -19.50 8.69 11.71
N LYS A 98 -19.28 9.01 13.00
CA LYS A 98 -20.33 9.52 13.88
C LYS A 98 -20.87 10.88 13.45
N ALA A 99 -20.03 11.72 12.85
CA ALA A 99 -20.42 13.02 12.31
C ALA A 99 -21.12 12.94 10.94
N GLY A 100 -21.38 11.73 10.41
CA GLY A 100 -22.11 11.53 9.16
C GLY A 100 -21.23 11.35 7.92
N ALA A 101 -19.93 11.08 8.08
CA ALA A 101 -19.08 10.70 6.95
C ALA A 101 -19.56 9.37 6.35
N TYR A 102 -19.58 9.28 5.03
CA TYR A 102 -19.79 8.05 4.28
C TYR A 102 -18.62 7.08 4.46
N ASP A 103 -17.39 7.60 4.40
CA ASP A 103 -16.17 6.82 4.58
C ASP A 103 -15.00 7.72 4.99
N TYR A 104 -13.87 7.13 5.38
CA TYR A 104 -12.65 7.84 5.73
C TYR A 104 -11.40 7.21 5.08
N LEU A 105 -10.38 8.03 4.83
CA LEU A 105 -9.11 7.63 4.22
C LEU A 105 -7.94 8.26 4.98
N THR A 106 -6.84 7.52 5.14
CA THR A 106 -5.62 8.02 5.79
C THR A 106 -4.58 8.45 4.76
N LYS A 107 -3.93 9.61 4.95
CA LYS A 107 -2.74 9.99 4.19
C LYS A 107 -1.55 9.10 4.63
N PRO A 108 -0.68 8.61 3.72
CA PRO A 108 -0.72 8.81 2.27
C PRO A 108 -1.86 8.03 1.60
N VAL A 109 -2.63 8.72 0.77
CA VAL A 109 -3.84 8.17 0.15
C VAL A 109 -3.46 7.29 -1.05
N ASP A 110 -3.83 6.00 -1.02
CA ASP A 110 -3.75 5.13 -2.18
C ASP A 110 -4.84 5.54 -3.21
N LEU A 111 -4.42 5.93 -4.42
CA LEU A 111 -5.32 6.39 -5.48
C LEU A 111 -6.29 5.29 -5.96
N ARG A 112 -5.93 4.00 -5.86
CA ARG A 112 -6.83 2.90 -6.20
C ARG A 112 -7.94 2.78 -5.15
N GLN A 113 -7.58 2.85 -3.87
CA GLN A 113 -8.53 2.85 -2.76
C GLN A 113 -9.43 4.10 -2.80
N PHE A 114 -8.86 5.27 -3.04
CA PHE A 114 -9.58 6.53 -3.19
C PHE A 114 -10.67 6.45 -4.27
N ARG A 115 -10.34 5.93 -5.46
CA ARG A 115 -11.31 5.73 -6.54
C ARG A 115 -12.42 4.75 -6.16
N ALA A 116 -12.08 3.64 -5.49
CA ALA A 116 -13.04 2.65 -5.06
C ALA A 116 -14.06 3.24 -4.07
N VAL A 117 -13.59 4.03 -3.10
CA VAL A 117 -14.44 4.70 -2.10
C VAL A 117 -15.35 5.74 -2.76
N VAL A 118 -14.82 6.57 -3.66
CA VAL A 118 -15.63 7.56 -4.41
C VAL A 118 -16.68 6.87 -5.30
N SER A 119 -16.32 5.79 -6.00
CA SER A 119 -17.26 5.01 -6.82
C SER A 119 -18.38 4.39 -5.98
N SER A 120 -18.01 3.82 -4.82
CA SER A 120 -18.95 3.27 -3.84
C SER A 120 -19.90 4.35 -3.30
N ALA A 121 -19.36 5.52 -2.93
CA ALA A 121 -20.15 6.66 -2.48
C ALA A 121 -21.18 7.07 -3.55
N LEU A 122 -20.80 7.12 -4.82
CA LEU A 122 -21.72 7.48 -5.89
C LEU A 122 -22.68 6.35 -6.32
N GLY A 123 -22.56 5.15 -5.74
CA GLY A 123 -23.37 3.98 -6.13
C GLY A 123 -23.01 3.42 -7.51
N ARG A 124 -21.83 3.76 -8.04
CA ARG A 124 -21.31 3.18 -9.28
C ARG A 124 -20.62 1.87 -8.94
N THR A 125 -21.06 0.78 -9.54
CA THR A 125 -20.22 -0.41 -9.71
C THR A 125 -19.01 0.05 -10.55
N PRO A 126 -17.75 -0.21 -10.14
CA PRO A 126 -16.60 0.13 -10.98
C PRO A 126 -16.85 -0.48 -12.35
N ALA A 127 -16.82 0.36 -13.39
CA ALA A 127 -17.10 -0.05 -14.75
C ALA A 127 -16.08 -1.10 -15.17
N THR A 128 -16.45 -2.37 -15.01
CA THR A 128 -15.80 -3.46 -15.71
C THR A 128 -16.12 -3.25 -17.18
N THR A 129 -15.10 -2.88 -17.95
CA THR A 129 -15.14 -2.81 -19.40
C THR A 129 -15.55 -4.19 -19.92
N GLN A 130 -16.85 -4.39 -20.14
CA GLN A 130 -17.35 -5.53 -20.88
C GLN A 130 -16.97 -5.35 -22.35
N PRO A 131 -16.29 -6.32 -22.99
CA PRO A 131 -16.20 -6.36 -24.44
C PRO A 131 -17.61 -6.52 -25.02
N ALA A 132 -17.93 -5.68 -26.02
CA ALA A 132 -19.21 -5.66 -26.70
C ALA A 132 -19.64 -7.05 -27.20
N PRO A 133 -20.91 -7.47 -27.00
CA PRO A 133 -21.45 -8.62 -27.70
C PRO A 133 -21.87 -8.21 -29.11
N SER A 134 -21.21 -8.82 -30.09
CA SER A 134 -21.59 -8.81 -31.49
C SER A 134 -23.02 -9.34 -31.65
N SER A 135 -23.82 -8.55 -32.34
CA SER A 135 -25.18 -8.84 -32.81
C SER A 135 -25.28 -10.16 -33.58
N VAL A 136 -26.13 -11.08 -33.10
CA VAL A 136 -26.82 -12.06 -33.96
C VAL A 136 -28.26 -12.22 -33.46
N GLN A 137 -29.18 -12.21 -34.43
CA GLN A 137 -30.62 -11.98 -34.37
C GLN A 137 -31.44 -13.07 -33.64
N GLU A 138 -32.52 -12.65 -32.96
CA GLU A 138 -33.74 -13.46 -32.77
C GLU A 138 -34.60 -13.42 -34.06
N PRO A 139 -35.56 -14.36 -34.25
CA PRO A 139 -36.91 -14.10 -33.69
C PRO A 139 -37.73 -15.34 -33.23
N SER A 140 -38.60 -15.08 -32.24
CA SER A 140 -39.94 -15.68 -31.99
C SER A 140 -40.01 -17.14 -31.48
N SER A 141 -40.89 -17.58 -30.57
CA SER A 141 -42.14 -17.08 -29.99
C SER A 141 -42.60 -17.94 -28.77
N ALA A 142 -43.37 -17.32 -27.86
CA ALA A 142 -44.40 -17.87 -26.97
C ALA A 142 -44.04 -18.51 -25.59
N SER A 143 -44.72 -18.00 -24.55
CA SER A 143 -44.74 -18.30 -23.10
C SER A 143 -45.39 -19.67 -22.72
N PRO A 144 -45.69 -20.02 -21.44
CA PRO A 144 -45.17 -19.59 -20.11
C PRO A 144 -44.82 -20.77 -19.13
N LEU A 145 -44.20 -20.43 -17.98
CA LEU A 145 -44.31 -21.04 -16.63
C LEU A 145 -44.16 -22.58 -16.46
N THR A 146 -43.08 -23.06 -15.81
CA THR A 146 -43.11 -24.01 -14.67
C THR A 146 -41.71 -24.31 -14.10
N ALA A 147 -41.69 -24.76 -12.84
CA ALA A 147 -40.56 -24.97 -11.93
C ALA A 147 -39.50 -26.02 -12.40
N PRO A 148 -38.38 -26.20 -11.66
CA PRO A 148 -37.08 -26.64 -12.20
C PRO A 148 -36.97 -28.16 -12.38
N PRO A 149 -35.95 -28.64 -13.12
CA PRO A 149 -35.37 -29.92 -12.81
C PRO A 149 -33.85 -29.84 -12.60
N LEU A 150 -33.42 -30.51 -11.53
CA LEU A 150 -32.10 -31.10 -11.43
C LEU A 150 -31.77 -31.92 -12.69
N ALA A 151 -30.62 -31.67 -13.30
CA ALA A 151 -29.88 -32.64 -14.11
C ALA A 151 -28.38 -32.31 -13.99
N LEU A 152 -27.66 -32.98 -13.08
CA LEU A 152 -26.82 -34.15 -13.37
C LEU A 152 -25.74 -33.90 -14.43
N HIS A 153 -24.54 -33.69 -13.89
CA HIS A 153 -23.25 -34.19 -14.35
C HIS A 153 -22.93 -34.08 -15.85
N ARG A 154 -22.10 -33.09 -16.18
CA ARG A 154 -21.09 -33.22 -17.23
C ARG A 154 -19.73 -32.71 -16.76
N GLY A 155 -18.78 -33.65 -16.76
CA GLY A 155 -17.36 -33.37 -16.79
C GLY A 155 -16.72 -33.19 -15.43
N ALA A 156 -16.11 -34.25 -14.92
CA ALA A 156 -15.01 -34.14 -13.98
C ALA A 156 -13.96 -33.17 -14.54
N ARG A 157 -14.01 -31.90 -14.12
CA ARG A 157 -12.85 -31.02 -14.22
C ARG A 157 -11.83 -31.59 -13.26
N LYS A 158 -10.64 -31.92 -13.79
CA LYS A 158 -9.44 -32.05 -12.96
C LYS A 158 -9.36 -30.83 -12.03
N PRO A 159 -8.92 -30.98 -10.77
CA PRO A 159 -8.73 -29.84 -9.88
C PRO A 159 -7.90 -28.80 -10.62
N ASP A 160 -8.35 -27.55 -10.55
CA ASP A 160 -7.92 -26.44 -11.39
C ASP A 160 -6.38 -26.31 -11.41
N ALA A 161 -5.76 -26.77 -12.50
CA ALA A 161 -4.35 -26.55 -12.79
C ALA A 161 -3.98 -25.05 -12.85
N THR A 162 -4.99 -24.16 -12.87
CA THR A 162 -4.82 -22.71 -12.93
C THR A 162 -4.27 -22.10 -11.64
N ALA A 163 -4.54 -22.67 -10.46
CA ALA A 163 -4.08 -22.12 -9.19
C ALA A 163 -2.58 -22.35 -8.95
N LEU A 164 -2.11 -23.60 -9.14
CA LEU A 164 -0.68 -23.93 -9.08
C LEU A 164 0.11 -23.29 -10.23
N SER A 165 -0.52 -23.07 -11.40
CA SER A 165 0.09 -22.32 -12.51
C SER A 165 0.31 -20.84 -12.21
N ARG A 166 -0.34 -20.27 -11.17
CA ARG A 166 -0.04 -18.89 -10.73
C ARG A 166 1.28 -18.81 -9.98
N MET A 167 1.76 -19.91 -9.40
CA MET A 167 3.10 -19.97 -8.85
C MET A 167 4.07 -20.15 -10.02
N VAL A 168 4.69 -19.06 -10.47
CA VAL A 168 5.58 -19.08 -11.64
C VAL A 168 6.98 -19.55 -11.22
N GLY A 169 7.57 -20.45 -12.02
CA GLY A 169 8.91 -21.00 -11.81
C GLY A 169 8.98 -22.51 -12.06
N ASP A 170 10.17 -22.99 -12.39
CA ASP A 170 10.48 -24.41 -12.58
C ASP A 170 11.65 -24.87 -11.69
N SER A 171 12.07 -24.03 -10.74
CA SER A 171 13.09 -24.38 -9.76
C SER A 171 12.73 -25.61 -8.93
N ASP A 172 13.76 -26.36 -8.54
CA ASP A 172 13.60 -27.53 -7.67
C ASP A 172 12.94 -27.17 -6.34
N ALA A 173 13.25 -25.98 -5.81
CA ALA A 173 12.65 -25.45 -4.59
C ALA A 173 11.13 -25.23 -4.77
N LEU A 174 10.70 -24.67 -5.91
CA LEU A 174 9.27 -24.47 -6.17
C LEU A 174 8.55 -25.78 -6.47
N HIS A 175 9.19 -26.74 -7.15
CA HIS A 175 8.67 -28.10 -7.31
C HIS A 175 8.44 -28.80 -5.97
N HIS A 176 9.37 -28.65 -5.02
CA HIS A 176 9.21 -29.17 -3.68
C HIS A 176 7.98 -28.54 -2.98
N VAL A 177 7.83 -27.21 -3.04
CA VAL A 177 6.68 -26.50 -2.47
C VAL A 177 5.36 -26.97 -3.12
N ARG A 178 5.29 -27.07 -4.45
CA ARG A 178 4.10 -27.58 -5.17
C ARG A 178 3.74 -29.01 -4.72
N SER A 179 4.73 -29.89 -4.59
CA SER A 179 4.52 -31.26 -4.11
C SER A 179 3.98 -31.30 -2.68
N LEU A 180 4.48 -30.43 -1.79
CA LEU A 180 3.93 -30.29 -0.44
C LEU A 180 2.49 -29.79 -0.47
N ILE A 181 2.18 -28.77 -1.27
CA ILE A 181 0.81 -28.24 -1.42
C ILE A 181 -0.16 -29.36 -1.83
N ASP A 182 0.19 -30.18 -2.83
CA ASP A 182 -0.66 -31.29 -3.28
C ASP A 182 -0.91 -32.35 -2.21
N LYS A 183 0.10 -32.65 -1.38
CA LYS A 183 -0.04 -33.59 -0.26
C LYS A 183 -0.91 -33.01 0.85
N VAL A 184 -0.71 -31.73 1.15
CA VAL A 184 -1.35 -31.01 2.25
C VAL A 184 -2.80 -30.65 1.94
N ALA A 185 -3.12 -30.38 0.67
CA ALA A 185 -4.47 -30.05 0.22
C ALA A 185 -5.50 -31.15 0.57
N ARG A 186 -5.06 -32.42 0.62
CA ARG A 186 -5.89 -33.59 0.98
C ARG A 186 -6.22 -33.69 2.48
N SER A 187 -5.43 -33.04 3.33
CA SER A 187 -5.62 -33.04 4.78
C SER A 187 -6.33 -31.77 5.22
N MET A 188 -7.06 -31.81 6.34
CA MET A 188 -7.62 -30.61 7.01
C MET A 188 -6.71 -30.08 8.12
N ALA A 189 -5.48 -30.59 8.24
CA ALA A 189 -4.52 -30.12 9.23
C ALA A 189 -4.19 -28.63 9.03
N PRO A 190 -3.98 -27.87 10.13
CA PRO A 190 -3.44 -26.52 10.07
C PRO A 190 -2.10 -26.48 9.32
N VAL A 191 -1.92 -25.44 8.52
CA VAL A 191 -0.70 -25.25 7.73
C VAL A 191 -0.07 -23.93 8.11
N LEU A 192 1.22 -23.94 8.43
CA LEU A 192 2.03 -22.76 8.65
C LEU A 192 2.94 -22.53 7.44
N VAL A 193 2.77 -21.38 6.80
CA VAL A 193 3.53 -20.94 5.63
C VAL A 193 4.57 -19.91 6.10
N SER A 194 5.83 -20.29 6.12
CA SER A 194 6.93 -19.43 6.55
C SER A 194 7.75 -18.96 5.36
N GLY A 195 8.26 -17.73 5.43
CA GLY A 195 9.08 -17.16 4.35
C GLY A 195 9.21 -15.65 4.47
N GLU A 196 10.27 -15.10 3.88
CA GLU A 196 10.52 -13.65 3.91
C GLU A 196 9.35 -12.84 3.35
N SER A 197 9.29 -11.57 3.71
CA SER A 197 8.29 -10.65 3.17
C SER A 197 8.37 -10.60 1.65
N GLY A 198 7.21 -10.63 0.99
CA GLY A 198 7.12 -10.59 -0.47
C GLY A 198 7.48 -11.87 -1.22
N THR A 199 7.65 -13.03 -0.56
CA THR A 199 7.94 -14.32 -1.22
C THR A 199 6.73 -15.00 -1.88
N GLY A 200 5.51 -14.50 -1.63
CA GLY A 200 4.27 -15.05 -2.18
C GLY A 200 3.50 -15.99 -1.25
N LYS A 201 3.60 -15.80 0.07
CA LYS A 201 2.90 -16.63 1.09
C LYS A 201 1.39 -16.73 0.86
N GLU A 202 0.74 -15.62 0.51
CA GLU A 202 -0.70 -15.61 0.20
C GLU A 202 -1.04 -16.45 -1.03
N LEU A 203 -0.21 -16.43 -2.08
CA LEU A 203 -0.41 -17.25 -3.28
C LEU A 203 -0.37 -18.74 -2.94
N VAL A 204 0.54 -19.15 -2.05
CA VAL A 204 0.61 -20.52 -1.55
C VAL A 204 -0.63 -20.87 -0.74
N ALA A 205 -1.08 -20.00 0.16
CA ALA A 205 -2.29 -20.23 0.94
C ALA A 205 -3.53 -20.40 0.05
N ARG A 206 -3.65 -19.57 -0.99
CA ARG A 206 -4.72 -19.66 -1.98
C ARG A 206 -4.62 -20.95 -2.81
N ALA A 207 -3.41 -21.34 -3.22
CA ALA A 207 -3.20 -22.60 -3.94
C ALA A 207 -3.59 -23.83 -3.08
N ILE A 208 -3.27 -23.82 -1.77
CA ILE A 208 -3.70 -24.88 -0.84
C ILE A 208 -5.22 -24.98 -0.81
N HIS A 209 -5.92 -23.84 -0.76
CA HIS A 209 -7.39 -23.82 -0.75
C HIS A 209 -7.97 -24.31 -2.09
N ASP A 210 -7.49 -23.78 -3.21
CA ASP A 210 -7.98 -24.07 -4.56
C ASP A 210 -7.82 -25.57 -4.94
N VAL A 211 -6.80 -26.25 -4.40
CA VAL A 211 -6.57 -27.70 -4.63
C VAL A 211 -7.25 -28.57 -3.56
N SER A 212 -7.81 -27.98 -2.51
CA SER A 212 -8.43 -28.72 -1.39
C SER A 212 -9.84 -29.23 -1.69
N SER A 213 -10.36 -30.09 -0.82
CA SER A 213 -11.78 -30.48 -0.83
C SER A 213 -12.73 -29.29 -0.59
N ARG A 214 -12.23 -28.16 -0.07
CA ARG A 214 -12.99 -26.94 0.22
C ARG A 214 -12.84 -25.85 -0.85
N HIS A 215 -12.30 -26.15 -2.03
CA HIS A 215 -12.09 -25.16 -3.10
C HIS A 215 -13.35 -24.41 -3.58
N HIS A 216 -14.55 -25.00 -3.39
CA HIS A 216 -15.83 -24.35 -3.69
C HIS A 216 -16.39 -23.51 -2.52
N GLN A 217 -15.74 -23.54 -1.36
CA GLN A 217 -16.17 -22.89 -0.12
C GLN A 217 -15.46 -21.53 0.06
N PRO A 218 -15.90 -20.67 0.99
CA PRO A 218 -15.25 -19.37 1.17
C PRO A 218 -13.77 -19.49 1.54
N PHE A 219 -12.96 -18.60 0.97
CA PHE A 219 -11.58 -18.33 1.37
C PHE A 219 -11.50 -16.91 1.91
N ILE A 220 -11.34 -16.78 3.22
CA ILE A 220 -11.25 -15.48 3.89
C ILE A 220 -9.78 -15.24 4.22
N ALA A 221 -9.18 -14.20 3.63
CA ALA A 221 -7.81 -13.78 3.90
C ALA A 221 -7.80 -12.56 4.82
N VAL A 222 -7.01 -12.63 5.89
CA VAL A 222 -6.91 -11.59 6.91
C VAL A 222 -5.45 -11.30 7.17
N ASN A 223 -5.05 -10.03 7.04
CA ASN A 223 -3.73 -9.59 7.47
C ASN A 223 -3.82 -9.10 8.93
N CYS A 224 -3.23 -9.87 9.84
CA CYS A 224 -3.30 -9.59 11.27
C CYS A 224 -2.63 -8.27 11.66
N GLY A 225 -1.58 -7.84 10.93
CA GLY A 225 -0.84 -6.61 11.21
C GLY A 225 -1.50 -5.35 10.65
N ALA A 226 -2.44 -5.49 9.70
CA ALA A 226 -3.13 -4.34 9.09
C ALA A 226 -4.35 -3.86 9.89
N ILE A 227 -4.84 -4.67 10.85
CA ILE A 227 -6.04 -4.37 11.62
C ILE A 227 -5.63 -3.70 12.94
N PRO A 228 -6.23 -2.55 13.31
CA PRO A 228 -6.00 -1.94 14.63
C PRO A 228 -6.29 -2.92 15.76
N GLU A 229 -5.42 -2.97 16.76
CA GLU A 229 -5.53 -3.94 17.87
C GLU A 229 -6.89 -3.90 18.58
N GLN A 230 -7.50 -2.72 18.71
CA GLN A 230 -8.81 -2.55 19.36
C GLN A 230 -9.97 -3.16 18.58
N LEU A 231 -9.85 -3.27 17.26
CA LEU A 231 -10.88 -3.82 16.36
C LEU A 231 -10.64 -5.29 16.04
N LEU A 232 -9.43 -5.79 16.26
CA LEU A 232 -9.03 -7.14 15.88
C LEU A 232 -9.97 -8.20 16.46
N GLU A 233 -10.38 -8.07 17.71
CA GLU A 233 -11.32 -9.01 18.34
C GLU A 233 -12.69 -9.02 17.65
N ALA A 234 -13.23 -7.83 17.39
CA ALA A 234 -14.56 -7.66 16.79
C ALA A 234 -14.58 -8.17 15.34
N GLU A 235 -13.53 -7.91 14.57
CA GLU A 235 -13.40 -8.37 13.19
C GLU A 235 -13.21 -9.89 13.10
N PHE A 236 -12.45 -10.51 14.03
CA PHE A 236 -12.22 -11.96 14.02
C PHE A 236 -13.46 -12.75 14.47
N PHE A 237 -14.07 -12.34 15.58
CA PHE A 237 -15.10 -13.14 16.26
C PHE A 237 -16.53 -12.63 16.05
N GLY A 238 -16.68 -11.43 15.49
CA GLY A 238 -17.97 -10.75 15.37
C GLY A 238 -18.41 -10.14 16.69
N TYR A 239 -19.49 -9.37 16.66
CA TYR A 239 -20.05 -8.74 17.86
C TYR A 239 -21.57 -8.68 17.81
N ARG A 240 -22.18 -8.62 18.99
CA ARG A 240 -23.61 -8.35 19.15
C ARG A 240 -23.86 -6.86 19.38
N LYS A 241 -25.06 -6.42 19.05
CA LYS A 241 -25.55 -5.08 19.37
C LYS A 241 -25.35 -4.78 20.85
N GLY A 242 -24.74 -3.64 21.14
CA GLY A 242 -24.43 -3.19 22.50
C GLY A 242 -23.15 -3.78 23.11
N ALA A 243 -22.34 -4.52 22.35
CA ALA A 243 -21.07 -5.08 22.85
C ALA A 243 -20.03 -4.00 23.21
N PHE A 244 -20.01 -2.88 22.49
CA PHE A 244 -19.17 -1.72 22.74
C PHE A 244 -19.85 -0.44 22.23
N THR A 245 -19.30 0.73 22.55
CA THR A 245 -19.83 2.03 22.13
C THR A 245 -19.76 2.17 20.60
N GLY A 246 -20.91 2.12 19.92
CA GLY A 246 -21.01 2.14 18.45
C GLY A 246 -21.47 0.83 17.81
N ALA A 247 -21.62 -0.25 18.58
CA ALA A 247 -22.19 -1.51 18.11
C ALA A 247 -23.73 -1.41 17.96
N ASN A 248 -24.19 -0.75 16.90
CA ASN A 248 -25.62 -0.50 16.65
C ASN A 248 -26.37 -1.72 16.09
N GLU A 249 -25.65 -2.67 15.49
CA GLU A 249 -26.16 -3.88 14.86
C GLU A 249 -25.27 -5.08 15.21
N ASP A 250 -25.78 -6.28 14.94
CA ASP A 250 -24.97 -7.50 15.01
C ASP A 250 -24.10 -7.60 13.74
N ARG A 251 -22.83 -7.97 13.90
CA ARG A 251 -21.92 -8.15 12.77
C ARG A 251 -21.15 -9.46 12.90
N GLU A 252 -21.08 -10.19 11.79
CA GLU A 252 -20.34 -11.44 11.71
C GLU A 252 -18.83 -11.18 11.62
N GLY A 253 -18.05 -12.05 12.28
CA GLY A 253 -16.59 -12.03 12.21
C GLY A 253 -16.03 -12.95 11.13
N PHE A 254 -14.73 -12.84 10.87
CA PHE A 254 -14.03 -13.63 9.86
C PHE A 254 -14.17 -15.13 10.05
N PHE A 255 -14.21 -15.63 11.29
CA PHE A 255 -14.43 -17.05 11.53
C PHE A 255 -15.82 -17.54 11.11
N GLN A 256 -16.83 -16.69 11.24
CA GLN A 256 -18.20 -17.01 10.84
C GLN A 256 -18.31 -16.93 9.31
N ALA A 257 -17.73 -15.89 8.71
CA ALA A 257 -17.66 -15.74 7.25
C ALA A 257 -16.87 -16.89 6.57
N ALA A 258 -15.88 -17.47 7.25
CA ALA A 258 -15.09 -18.59 6.77
C ALA A 258 -15.69 -19.97 7.07
N HIS A 259 -16.88 -20.04 7.67
CA HIS A 259 -17.53 -21.30 8.05
C HIS A 259 -17.69 -22.23 6.84
N GLY A 260 -17.27 -23.50 6.99
CA GLY A 260 -17.25 -24.50 5.92
C GLY A 260 -16.06 -24.37 4.95
N GLY A 261 -15.32 -23.26 5.02
CA GLY A 261 -14.24 -22.90 4.11
C GLY A 261 -12.85 -22.89 4.75
N SER A 262 -12.03 -21.92 4.36
CA SER A 262 -10.67 -21.73 4.87
C SER A 262 -10.46 -20.29 5.33
N LEU A 263 -9.81 -20.12 6.48
CA LEU A 263 -9.38 -18.84 7.01
C LEU A 263 -7.86 -18.76 6.91
N PHE A 264 -7.38 -17.79 6.14
CA PHE A 264 -5.98 -17.48 5.98
C PHE A 264 -5.59 -16.31 6.90
N LEU A 265 -4.66 -16.56 7.80
CA LEU A 265 -4.14 -15.62 8.79
C LEU A 265 -2.72 -15.21 8.37
N ASP A 266 -2.60 -14.11 7.64
CA ASP A 266 -1.32 -13.55 7.26
C ASP A 266 -0.71 -12.75 8.42
N GLU A 267 0.61 -12.80 8.48
CA GLU A 267 1.43 -12.21 9.54
C GLU A 267 0.95 -12.55 10.97
N ILE A 268 0.72 -13.84 11.22
CA ILE A 268 0.25 -14.36 12.53
C ILE A 268 1.18 -13.97 13.69
N GLY A 269 2.48 -13.78 13.41
CA GLY A 269 3.48 -13.35 14.39
C GLY A 269 3.30 -11.91 14.90
N ASP A 270 2.42 -11.13 14.30
CA ASP A 270 2.09 -9.77 14.74
C ASP A 270 0.87 -9.73 15.67
N LEU A 271 0.23 -10.87 15.95
CA LEU A 271 -0.92 -10.90 16.86
C LEU A 271 -0.54 -10.60 18.32
N PRO A 272 -1.29 -9.75 19.02
CA PRO A 272 -1.15 -9.57 20.47
C PRO A 272 -1.44 -10.86 21.27
N LEU A 273 -0.79 -11.02 22.43
CA LEU A 273 -0.92 -12.21 23.30
C LEU A 273 -2.38 -12.47 23.75
N SER A 274 -3.17 -11.42 23.94
CA SER A 274 -4.59 -11.49 24.28
C SER A 274 -5.39 -12.21 23.18
N MET A 275 -5.13 -11.85 21.93
CA MET A 275 -5.76 -12.43 20.75
C MET A 275 -5.26 -13.84 20.46
N GLN A 276 -3.97 -14.12 20.69
CA GLN A 276 -3.42 -15.47 20.59
C GLN A 276 -4.14 -16.46 21.52
N THR A 277 -4.50 -16.03 22.73
CA THR A 277 -5.25 -16.86 23.70
C THR A 277 -6.67 -17.17 23.21
N LYS A 278 -7.36 -16.18 22.61
CA LYS A 278 -8.71 -16.38 22.05
C LYS A 278 -8.68 -17.25 20.80
N LEU A 279 -7.70 -17.02 19.93
CA LEU A 279 -7.49 -17.83 18.73
C LEU A 279 -7.24 -19.30 19.09
N LEU A 280 -6.38 -19.58 20.07
CA LEU A 280 -6.14 -20.94 20.56
C LEU A 280 -7.45 -21.62 20.99
N ARG A 281 -8.28 -20.93 21.76
CA ARG A 281 -9.57 -21.46 22.21
C ARG A 281 -10.49 -21.79 21.03
N VAL A 282 -10.58 -20.93 20.03
CA VAL A 282 -11.39 -21.19 18.83
C VAL A 282 -10.88 -22.42 18.06
N ILE A 283 -9.56 -22.58 17.94
CA ILE A 283 -8.97 -23.74 17.24
C ILE A 283 -9.17 -25.05 18.02
N GLN A 284 -9.23 -25.00 19.35
CA GLN A 284 -9.46 -26.15 20.23
C GLN A 284 -10.93 -26.56 20.25
N GLU A 285 -11.81 -25.61 20.58
CA GLU A 285 -13.24 -25.85 20.80
C GLU A 285 -14.04 -25.92 19.49
N ARG A 286 -13.47 -25.41 18.38
CA ARG A 286 -14.17 -25.25 17.09
C ARG A 286 -15.47 -24.46 17.23
N ALA A 287 -15.43 -23.46 18.09
CA ALA A 287 -16.55 -22.56 18.32
C ALA A 287 -16.03 -21.15 18.60
N VAL A 288 -16.80 -20.16 18.18
CA VAL A 288 -16.50 -18.74 18.35
C VAL A 288 -17.54 -18.11 19.25
N ARG A 289 -17.07 -17.24 20.15
CA ARG A 289 -17.94 -16.40 20.97
C ARG A 289 -17.87 -14.96 20.46
N PRO A 290 -18.93 -14.43 19.84
CA PRO A 290 -18.98 -13.01 19.47
C PRO A 290 -18.81 -12.11 20.69
N VAL A 291 -18.20 -10.95 20.50
CA VAL A 291 -18.03 -9.95 21.56
C VAL A 291 -19.41 -9.53 22.07
N GLY A 292 -19.58 -9.52 23.40
CA GLY A 292 -20.86 -9.25 24.06
C GLY A 292 -21.86 -10.40 24.06
N ALA A 293 -21.56 -11.54 23.42
CA ALA A 293 -22.41 -12.73 23.46
C ALA A 293 -22.03 -13.68 24.60
N VAL A 294 -23.02 -14.37 25.16
CA VAL A 294 -22.82 -15.43 26.16
C VAL A 294 -22.67 -16.80 25.49
N ALA A 295 -23.37 -17.01 24.38
CA ALA A 295 -23.39 -18.27 23.66
C ALA A 295 -22.22 -18.40 22.67
N GLU A 296 -21.70 -19.61 22.55
CA GLU A 296 -20.71 -19.98 21.54
C GLU A 296 -21.42 -20.51 20.29
N VAL A 297 -20.86 -20.18 19.13
CA VAL A 297 -21.35 -20.60 17.81
C VAL A 297 -20.34 -21.58 17.22
N PRO A 298 -20.72 -22.83 16.90
CA PRO A 298 -19.79 -23.78 16.31
C PRO A 298 -19.33 -23.31 14.93
N VAL A 299 -18.03 -23.40 14.67
CA VAL A 299 -17.42 -23.03 13.39
C VAL A 299 -16.53 -24.14 12.86
N ASP A 300 -16.73 -24.50 11.59
CA ASP A 300 -15.88 -25.49 10.91
C ASP A 300 -14.99 -24.79 9.88
N VAL A 301 -13.78 -24.41 10.30
CA VAL A 301 -12.86 -23.60 9.50
C VAL A 301 -11.51 -24.29 9.41
N ARG A 302 -10.98 -24.43 8.19
CA ARG A 302 -9.60 -24.84 7.97
C ARG A 302 -8.68 -23.63 8.16
N ILE A 303 -7.69 -23.75 9.04
CA ILE A 303 -6.74 -22.68 9.32
C ILE A 303 -5.50 -22.82 8.44
N ILE A 304 -5.14 -21.74 7.76
CA ILE A 304 -3.86 -21.58 7.07
C ILE A 304 -3.23 -20.31 7.66
N SER A 305 -2.00 -20.37 8.13
CA SER A 305 -1.32 -19.22 8.73
C SER A 305 -0.05 -18.91 7.97
N ALA A 306 0.33 -17.64 7.90
CA ALA A 306 1.60 -17.21 7.32
C ALA A 306 2.34 -16.23 8.22
N THR A 307 3.67 -16.22 8.13
CA THR A 307 4.51 -15.23 8.82
C THR A 307 5.89 -15.12 8.20
N HIS A 308 6.48 -13.92 8.28
CA HIS A 308 7.90 -13.70 8.00
C HIS A 308 8.82 -13.84 9.22
N LYS A 309 8.27 -13.92 10.44
CA LYS A 309 9.04 -14.04 11.68
C LYS A 309 9.38 -15.50 11.99
N ASP A 310 10.48 -15.72 12.68
CA ASP A 310 10.74 -17.01 13.31
C ASP A 310 9.90 -17.16 14.58
N LEU A 311 8.78 -17.87 14.48
CA LEU A 311 7.90 -18.10 15.61
C LEU A 311 8.58 -18.85 16.76
N SER A 312 9.60 -19.67 16.49
CA SER A 312 10.34 -20.37 17.54
C SER A 312 11.10 -19.39 18.43
N ALA A 313 11.73 -18.39 17.80
CA ALA A 313 12.39 -17.29 18.49
C ALA A 313 11.39 -16.38 19.22
N GLU A 314 10.23 -16.09 18.61
CA GLU A 314 9.16 -15.31 19.25
C GLU A 314 8.56 -16.01 20.49
N VAL A 315 8.48 -17.34 20.47
CA VAL A 315 8.09 -18.15 21.62
C VAL A 315 9.13 -18.07 22.72
N ALA A 316 10.42 -18.21 22.39
CA ALA A 316 11.52 -18.05 23.36
C ALA A 316 11.53 -16.64 23.98
N ALA A 317 11.19 -15.62 23.20
CA ALA A 317 11.04 -14.23 23.63
C ALA A 317 9.72 -13.93 24.36
N LYS A 318 8.84 -14.93 24.56
CA LYS A 318 7.50 -14.79 25.18
C LYS A 318 6.56 -13.79 24.47
N ARG A 319 6.82 -13.46 23.21
CA ARG A 319 5.94 -12.63 22.37
C ARG A 319 4.92 -13.46 21.60
N PHE A 320 5.18 -14.76 21.46
CA PHE A 320 4.24 -15.72 20.91
C PHE A 320 4.01 -16.87 21.89
N ARG A 321 2.77 -17.34 22.01
CA ARG A 321 2.44 -18.42 22.92
C ARG A 321 2.85 -19.78 22.36
N GLN A 322 3.51 -20.57 23.19
CA GLN A 322 4.00 -21.89 22.83
C GLN A 322 2.88 -22.88 22.47
N ASP A 323 1.75 -22.83 23.18
CA ASP A 323 0.59 -23.69 22.95
C ASP A 323 -0.08 -23.43 21.58
N LEU A 324 -0.23 -22.16 21.22
CA LEU A 324 -0.72 -21.76 19.90
C LEU A 324 0.25 -22.17 18.78
N PHE A 325 1.56 -21.98 18.99
CA PHE A 325 2.57 -22.35 18.01
C PHE A 325 2.47 -23.83 17.63
N TYR A 326 2.44 -24.74 18.61
CA TYR A 326 2.31 -26.18 18.33
C TYR A 326 0.99 -26.57 17.68
N ARG A 327 -0.08 -25.78 17.90
CA ARG A 327 -1.38 -26.05 17.30
C ARG A 327 -1.49 -25.58 15.85
N LEU A 328 -0.78 -24.51 15.50
CA LEU A 328 -0.71 -23.98 14.13
C LEU A 328 0.35 -24.70 13.29
N ASN A 329 1.50 -25.02 13.88
CA ASN A 329 2.64 -25.63 13.22
C ASN A 329 2.53 -27.16 13.14
N VAL A 330 1.44 -27.65 12.53
CA VAL A 330 1.26 -29.09 12.28
C VAL A 330 1.95 -29.50 10.99
N ILE A 331 1.81 -28.67 9.95
CA ILE A 331 2.48 -28.83 8.67
C ILE A 331 3.13 -27.50 8.33
N GLN A 332 4.45 -27.50 8.14
CA GLN A 332 5.20 -26.31 7.75
C GLN A 332 5.55 -26.34 6.26
N ILE A 333 5.32 -25.22 5.58
CA ILE A 333 5.77 -24.99 4.20
C ILE A 333 6.65 -23.75 4.21
N GLN A 334 7.95 -23.94 4.01
CA GLN A 334 8.91 -22.86 3.89
C GLN A 334 8.98 -22.42 2.42
N LEU A 335 8.72 -21.14 2.14
CA LEU A 335 9.00 -20.55 0.84
C LEU A 335 10.47 -20.11 0.76
N PRO A 336 11.16 -20.42 -0.35
CA PRO A 336 12.49 -19.91 -0.61
C PRO A 336 12.44 -18.41 -0.95
N ALA A 337 13.49 -17.69 -0.55
CA ALA A 337 13.70 -16.32 -0.99
C ALA A 337 13.95 -16.26 -2.50
N LEU A 338 13.72 -15.12 -3.15
CA LEU A 338 13.90 -14.97 -4.59
C LEU A 338 15.36 -15.22 -5.02
N ARG A 339 16.32 -14.81 -4.19
CA ARG A 339 17.76 -15.05 -4.37
C ARG A 339 18.16 -16.53 -4.39
N GLU A 340 17.33 -17.41 -3.81
CA GLU A 340 17.57 -18.86 -3.79
C GLU A 340 16.98 -19.57 -5.02
N ARG A 341 16.20 -18.85 -5.84
CA ARG A 341 15.54 -19.34 -7.06
C ARG A 341 15.65 -18.35 -8.22
N LEU A 342 16.85 -17.78 -8.42
CA LEU A 342 17.11 -16.82 -9.49
C LEU A 342 16.88 -17.40 -10.89
N GLU A 343 16.91 -18.72 -11.05
CA GLU A 343 16.54 -19.41 -12.29
C GLU A 343 15.08 -19.16 -12.72
N ASP A 344 14.19 -18.88 -11.76
CA ASP A 344 12.79 -18.55 -12.02
C ASP A 344 12.60 -17.07 -12.42
N LEU A 345 13.62 -16.23 -12.23
CA LEU A 345 13.52 -14.78 -12.41
C LEU A 345 13.06 -14.36 -13.81
N PRO A 346 13.59 -14.93 -14.92
CA PRO A 346 13.12 -14.56 -16.27
C PRO A 346 11.63 -14.84 -16.47
N SER A 347 11.17 -16.02 -16.03
CA SER A 347 9.77 -16.43 -16.12
C SER A 347 8.86 -15.54 -15.23
N LEU A 348 9.33 -15.19 -14.03
CA LEU A 348 8.64 -14.27 -13.14
C LEU A 348 8.50 -12.88 -13.77
N CYS A 349 9.59 -12.32 -14.30
CA CYS A 349 9.58 -11.01 -14.97
C CYS A 349 8.59 -10.97 -16.12
N LEU A 350 8.59 -11.98 -17.00
CA LEU A 350 7.68 -12.07 -18.13
C LEU A 350 6.22 -12.03 -17.66
N ARG A 351 5.86 -12.87 -16.67
CA ARG A 351 4.49 -12.97 -16.16
C ARG A 351 4.04 -11.70 -15.43
N ILE A 352 4.94 -11.05 -14.69
CA ILE A 352 4.66 -9.78 -14.03
C ILE A 352 4.45 -8.67 -15.08
N LEU A 353 5.29 -8.60 -16.11
CA LEU A 353 5.16 -7.62 -17.20
C LEU A 353 3.87 -7.82 -18.01
N GLU A 354 3.50 -9.06 -18.33
CA GLU A 354 2.20 -9.38 -18.97
C GLU A 354 1.03 -8.86 -18.15
N ARG A 355 1.08 -9.07 -16.82
CA ARG A 355 0.04 -8.60 -15.90
C ARG A 355 -0.01 -7.07 -15.85
N ILE A 356 1.13 -6.40 -15.68
CA ILE A 356 1.21 -4.93 -15.64
C ILE A 356 0.72 -4.33 -16.97
N ALA A 357 1.07 -4.92 -18.10
CA ALA A 357 0.62 -4.47 -19.41
C ALA A 357 -0.90 -4.57 -19.56
N THR A 358 -1.48 -5.67 -19.08
CA THR A 358 -2.93 -5.89 -19.08
C THR A 358 -3.65 -4.89 -18.17
N GLU A 359 -3.15 -4.67 -16.95
CA GLU A 359 -3.71 -3.71 -15.97
C GLU A 359 -3.58 -2.26 -16.46
N SER A 360 -2.51 -1.94 -17.19
CA SER A 360 -2.24 -0.60 -17.71
C SER A 360 -2.86 -0.34 -19.09
N GLY A 361 -3.54 -1.32 -19.68
CA GLY A 361 -4.15 -1.22 -21.02
C GLY A 361 -3.14 -1.04 -22.17
N LEU A 362 -1.91 -1.51 -22.01
CA LEU A 362 -0.88 -1.42 -23.05
C LEU A 362 -1.14 -2.43 -24.17
N SER A 363 -1.02 -1.99 -25.42
CA SER A 363 -1.24 -2.86 -26.61
C SER A 363 -0.12 -3.88 -26.83
N ALA A 364 1.05 -3.68 -26.23
CA ALA A 364 2.19 -4.58 -26.31
C ALA A 364 2.80 -4.77 -24.91
N VAL A 365 3.21 -6.00 -24.60
CA VAL A 365 3.90 -6.32 -23.35
C VAL A 365 5.35 -5.80 -23.45
N PRO A 366 5.80 -4.92 -22.55
CA PRO A 366 7.19 -4.50 -22.50
C PRO A 366 8.10 -5.71 -22.32
N GLN A 367 9.17 -5.78 -23.09
CA GLN A 367 10.15 -6.85 -22.99
C GLN A 367 11.31 -6.43 -22.09
N LEU A 368 11.76 -7.35 -21.25
CA LEU A 368 12.97 -7.12 -20.48
C LEU A 368 14.19 -7.33 -21.38
N GLY A 369 15.00 -6.28 -21.54
CA GLY A 369 16.24 -6.32 -22.28
C GLY A 369 17.31 -7.15 -21.58
N ARG A 370 18.38 -7.49 -22.31
CA ARG A 370 19.48 -8.30 -21.76
C ARG A 370 20.18 -7.59 -20.60
N THR A 371 20.37 -6.27 -20.71
CA THR A 371 21.04 -5.52 -19.65
C THR A 371 20.15 -5.39 -18.42
N GLY A 372 18.84 -5.20 -18.62
CA GLY A 372 17.86 -5.18 -17.53
C GLY A 372 17.83 -6.51 -16.75
N LEU A 373 17.82 -7.65 -17.44
CA LEU A 373 17.84 -8.96 -16.79
C LEU A 373 19.14 -9.19 -15.99
N ALA A 374 20.30 -8.81 -16.56
CA ALA A 374 21.58 -8.95 -15.85
C ALA A 374 21.60 -8.13 -14.55
N THR A 375 21.13 -6.88 -14.59
CA THR A 375 21.02 -6.03 -13.40
C THR A 375 20.06 -6.60 -12.35
N LEU A 376 18.96 -7.23 -12.77
CA LEU A 376 18.05 -7.88 -11.84
C LEU A 376 18.69 -9.12 -11.18
N ILE A 377 19.48 -9.91 -11.91
CA ILE A 377 20.15 -11.10 -11.35
C ILE A 377 21.15 -10.72 -10.24
N GLU A 378 21.85 -9.60 -10.39
CA GLU A 378 22.81 -9.10 -9.39
C GLU A 378 22.15 -8.49 -8.15
N HIS A 379 20.85 -8.19 -8.21
CA HIS A 379 20.14 -7.51 -7.13
C HIS A 379 19.77 -8.47 -5.97
N PRO A 380 19.96 -8.09 -4.69
CA PRO A 380 19.73 -8.98 -3.55
C PRO A 380 18.25 -9.27 -3.23
N PHE A 381 17.33 -8.42 -3.68
CA PHE A 381 15.87 -8.50 -3.45
C PHE A 381 15.44 -8.70 -1.98
N PRO A 382 15.73 -7.77 -1.05
CA PRO A 382 15.23 -7.84 0.33
C PRO A 382 13.70 -7.91 0.42
N GLY A 383 12.97 -7.34 -0.54
CA GLY A 383 11.50 -7.42 -0.64
C GLY A 383 10.98 -8.50 -1.60
N ASN A 384 11.85 -9.39 -2.06
CA ASN A 384 11.53 -10.55 -2.90
C ASN A 384 10.67 -10.20 -4.13
N ILE A 385 9.60 -10.97 -4.39
CA ILE A 385 8.75 -10.80 -5.57
C ILE A 385 7.99 -9.47 -5.52
N ARG A 386 7.61 -9.00 -4.32
CA ARG A 386 6.90 -7.71 -4.18
C ARG A 386 7.78 -6.54 -4.60
N GLU A 387 9.06 -6.59 -4.25
CA GLU A 387 10.03 -5.60 -4.71
C GLU A 387 10.27 -5.68 -6.21
N LEU A 388 10.43 -6.90 -6.75
CA LEU A 388 10.53 -7.11 -8.20
C LEU A 388 9.33 -6.53 -8.96
N GLU A 389 8.11 -6.79 -8.48
CA GLU A 389 6.88 -6.24 -9.04
C GLU A 389 6.88 -4.70 -9.02
N ASN A 390 7.30 -4.09 -7.92
CA ASN A 390 7.41 -2.64 -7.80
C ASN A 390 8.47 -2.06 -8.75
N ILE A 391 9.63 -2.70 -8.89
CA ILE A 391 10.70 -2.29 -9.81
C ILE A 391 10.18 -2.32 -11.26
N LEU A 392 9.59 -3.44 -11.67
CA LEU A 392 9.07 -3.60 -13.03
C LEU A 392 7.90 -2.66 -13.30
N HIS A 393 6.99 -2.48 -12.36
CA HIS A 393 5.87 -1.53 -12.51
C HIS A 393 6.37 -0.11 -12.67
N ARG A 394 7.36 0.32 -11.86
CA ARG A 394 8.00 1.62 -11.98
C ARG A 394 8.70 1.77 -13.32
N ALA A 395 9.45 0.76 -13.75
CA ALA A 395 10.12 0.76 -15.04
C ALA A 395 9.10 0.93 -16.18
N VAL A 396 8.03 0.14 -16.23
CA VAL A 396 6.97 0.27 -17.26
C VAL A 396 6.30 1.65 -17.23
N THR A 397 6.09 2.23 -16.04
CA THR A 397 5.42 3.53 -15.90
C THR A 397 6.31 4.69 -16.37
N LEU A 398 7.62 4.62 -16.12
CA LEU A 398 8.56 5.68 -16.44
C LEU A 398 9.20 5.52 -17.82
N SER A 399 9.20 4.31 -18.38
CA SER A 399 9.76 4.01 -19.70
C SER A 399 8.75 4.32 -20.80
N GLY A 400 9.16 5.10 -21.80
CA GLY A 400 8.39 5.27 -23.05
C GLY A 400 8.67 4.18 -24.10
N HIS A 401 9.54 3.22 -23.80
CA HIS A 401 10.07 2.24 -24.74
C HIS A 401 9.45 0.84 -24.53
N GLN A 402 9.38 0.05 -25.60
CA GLN A 402 8.89 -1.34 -25.53
C GLN A 402 9.90 -2.30 -24.89
N THR A 403 11.14 -1.87 -24.67
CA THR A 403 12.20 -2.68 -24.06
C THR A 403 12.74 -1.97 -22.83
N ILE A 404 12.76 -2.68 -21.71
CA ILE A 404 13.24 -2.21 -20.40
C ILE A 404 14.70 -2.62 -20.28
N GLU A 405 15.61 -1.65 -20.24
CA GLU A 405 17.05 -1.87 -20.05
C GLU A 405 17.49 -1.48 -18.63
N ALA A 406 18.77 -1.67 -18.30
CA ALA A 406 19.29 -1.45 -16.95
C ALA A 406 18.98 -0.05 -16.37
N GLY A 407 19.05 0.99 -17.21
CA GLY A 407 18.80 2.38 -16.81
C GLY A 407 17.35 2.65 -16.39
N ASP A 408 16.40 1.86 -16.88
CA ASP A 408 14.96 2.05 -16.65
C ASP A 408 14.50 1.44 -15.32
N LEU A 409 15.27 0.50 -14.76
CA LEU A 409 14.93 -0.19 -13.52
C LEU A 409 15.08 0.70 -12.28
N GLY A 410 15.84 1.80 -12.39
CA GLY A 410 16.12 2.72 -11.28
C GLY A 410 16.81 2.03 -10.10
N LEU A 411 17.56 0.96 -10.37
CA LEU A 411 18.40 0.26 -9.40
C LEU A 411 19.72 1.00 -9.31
N ALA A 412 19.87 1.86 -8.29
CA ALA A 412 21.18 2.46 -7.98
C ALA A 412 22.16 1.34 -7.58
N HIS A 413 23.41 1.41 -8.04
CA HIS A 413 24.48 0.49 -7.65
C HIS A 413 24.67 0.48 -6.12
N THR A 414 23.98 -0.43 -5.43
CA THR A 414 24.22 -0.76 -4.02
C THR A 414 25.44 -1.67 -3.92
N ALA A 415 26.61 -1.11 -4.18
CA ALA A 415 27.87 -1.75 -3.81
C ALA A 415 27.98 -1.79 -2.27
N HIS A 416 27.88 -3.01 -1.72
CA HIS A 416 28.40 -3.47 -0.44
C HIS A 416 28.49 -2.47 0.73
N GLN A 417 27.51 -2.52 1.62
CA GLN A 417 27.76 -2.31 3.06
C GLN A 417 27.31 -3.54 3.82
N GLY A 418 28.28 -4.38 4.17
CA GLY A 418 28.05 -5.52 5.05
C GLY A 418 29.07 -6.62 4.86
N THR A 419 30.26 -6.42 5.45
CA THR A 419 31.05 -7.42 6.20
C THR A 419 32.40 -6.79 6.52
N GLU A 420 32.66 -6.50 7.79
CA GLU A 420 33.92 -6.88 8.43
C GLU A 420 33.77 -6.80 9.94
N ASP A 421 33.72 -8.00 10.53
CA ASP A 421 33.91 -8.28 11.95
C ASP A 421 35.32 -7.87 12.39
N ILE A 422 35.38 -7.15 13.52
CA ILE A 422 36.26 -7.39 14.66
C ILE A 422 37.63 -8.02 14.35
N LEU A 423 38.68 -7.20 14.18
CA LEU A 423 40.02 -7.50 14.70
C LEU A 423 40.75 -6.21 15.12
N THR A 424 41.30 -6.26 16.33
CA THR A 424 42.07 -5.24 17.06
C THR A 424 43.33 -4.71 16.34
N PRO A 425 43.77 -3.46 16.61
CA PRO A 425 45.00 -2.92 16.03
C PRO A 425 46.23 -3.33 16.85
N SER A 426 47.28 -3.81 16.17
CA SER A 426 48.66 -3.78 16.70
C SER A 426 49.56 -3.08 15.72
N ALA A 427 50.29 -2.10 16.25
CA ALA A 427 51.36 -1.34 15.63
C ALA A 427 52.50 -2.25 15.11
N PHE A 428 53.19 -1.84 14.04
CA PHE A 428 54.58 -1.36 14.06
C PHE A 428 55.16 -1.18 12.63
N ASP A 429 55.96 -0.12 12.50
CA ASP A 429 57.11 0.13 11.61
C ASP A 429 57.00 0.23 10.07
N LEU A 430 57.14 1.48 9.62
CA LEU A 430 57.99 1.90 8.48
C LEU A 430 59.48 1.83 8.92
N PRO A 431 60.52 1.74 8.04
CA PRO A 431 60.79 2.72 6.95
C PRO A 431 61.66 2.14 5.78
N PRO A 432 62.44 2.93 5.00
CA PRO A 432 62.02 3.76 3.86
C PRO A 432 62.88 3.53 2.58
N ALA A 433 62.67 4.40 1.58
CA ALA A 433 63.58 4.80 0.50
C ALA A 433 63.39 4.15 -0.88
N LEU A 434 62.97 4.94 -1.88
CA LEU A 434 63.87 5.74 -2.73
C LEU A 434 63.03 6.64 -3.66
N ALA A 435 63.43 7.90 -3.73
CA ALA A 435 62.84 8.95 -4.55
C ALA A 435 63.10 8.75 -6.06
N SER A 436 62.22 9.32 -6.90
CA SER A 436 62.58 10.17 -8.06
C SER A 436 61.35 10.68 -8.84
N THR A 437 61.01 11.96 -8.60
CA THR A 437 60.59 13.02 -9.55
C THR A 437 59.32 12.90 -10.45
N PRO A 438 58.72 14.06 -10.84
CA PRO A 438 57.27 14.25 -10.87
C PRO A 438 56.69 14.37 -12.29
N LEU A 439 55.41 14.01 -12.43
CA LEU A 439 54.52 14.57 -13.44
C LEU A 439 53.28 15.08 -12.72
N ALA A 440 53.14 16.40 -12.72
CA ALA A 440 51.96 17.10 -12.25
C ALA A 440 50.86 16.95 -13.30
N ASP A 441 49.75 16.34 -12.92
CA ASP A 441 48.43 16.69 -13.43
C ASP A 441 47.46 16.71 -12.25
N VAL A 442 46.79 17.85 -12.13
CA VAL A 442 46.00 18.30 -10.99
C VAL A 442 44.69 17.54 -10.97
N VAL A 443 44.62 16.45 -10.20
CA VAL A 443 43.36 15.88 -9.73
C VAL A 443 42.97 16.63 -8.47
N ALA A 444 41.92 17.44 -8.57
CA ALA A 444 41.29 18.10 -7.43
C ALA A 444 40.87 17.04 -6.39
N PRO A 445 41.12 17.25 -5.08
CA PRO A 445 40.76 16.27 -4.08
C PRO A 445 39.23 16.14 -3.97
N ALA A 446 38.77 14.90 -3.90
CA ALA A 446 37.40 14.56 -3.54
C ALA A 446 37.06 15.18 -2.17
N PRO A 447 35.84 15.72 -1.96
CA PRO A 447 35.45 16.28 -0.68
C PRO A 447 35.40 15.15 0.37
N ALA A 448 36.00 15.42 1.54
CA ALA A 448 35.97 14.54 2.69
C ALA A 448 34.52 14.20 3.11
N PRO A 449 34.27 13.02 3.72
CA PRO A 449 32.95 12.68 4.23
C PRO A 449 32.55 13.72 5.29
N ALA A 450 31.46 14.46 5.03
CA ALA A 450 30.97 15.50 5.92
C ALA A 450 30.63 14.90 7.29
N ALA A 451 31.26 15.42 8.34
CA ALA A 451 30.90 15.10 9.71
C ALA A 451 29.42 15.44 9.95
N LEU A 452 28.69 14.57 10.66
CA LEU A 452 27.29 14.80 10.98
C LEU A 452 27.16 16.14 11.75
N PRO A 453 26.31 17.07 11.28
CA PRO A 453 26.15 18.37 11.93
C PRO A 453 25.53 18.20 13.33
N SER A 454 26.02 18.97 14.29
CA SER A 454 25.54 18.94 15.68
C SER A 454 24.10 19.42 15.85
N ASP A 455 23.60 20.19 14.87
CA ASP A 455 22.21 20.61 14.78
C ASP A 455 21.76 20.60 13.31
N LEU A 456 20.85 19.67 12.99
CA LEU A 456 20.35 19.44 11.65
C LEU A 456 19.53 20.63 11.13
N VAL A 457 18.76 21.29 12.00
CA VAL A 457 17.85 22.37 11.59
C VAL A 457 18.66 23.58 11.14
N SER A 458 19.63 24.02 11.95
CA SER A 458 20.52 25.13 11.59
C SER A 458 21.37 24.83 10.35
N HIS A 459 21.79 23.58 10.17
CA HIS A 459 22.55 23.17 8.99
C HIS A 459 21.71 23.24 7.71
N LEU A 460 20.49 22.71 7.73
CA LEU A 460 19.58 22.76 6.58
C LEU A 460 19.16 24.19 6.24
N ASP A 461 18.91 25.03 7.24
CA ASP A 461 18.61 26.46 7.02
C ASP A 461 19.81 27.21 6.40
N GLN A 462 21.04 26.86 6.77
CA GLN A 462 22.25 27.44 6.16
C GLN A 462 22.40 27.01 4.71
N VAL A 463 22.22 25.72 4.43
CA VAL A 463 22.24 25.18 3.05
C VAL A 463 21.15 25.83 2.20
N GLU A 464 19.93 25.97 2.75
CA GLU A 464 18.81 26.61 2.07
C GLU A 464 19.09 28.10 1.79
N ARG A 465 19.66 28.83 2.76
CA ARG A 465 20.07 30.23 2.61
C ARG A 465 21.09 30.39 1.49
N ASP A 466 22.12 29.54 1.47
CA ASP A 466 23.21 29.63 0.49
C ASP A 466 22.71 29.39 -0.94
N ILE A 467 21.80 28.43 -1.11
CA ILE A 467 21.16 28.15 -2.42
C ILE A 467 20.31 29.33 -2.89
N LEU A 468 19.54 29.96 -1.98
CA LEU A 468 18.72 31.13 -2.32
C LEU A 468 19.56 32.34 -2.73
N VAL A 469 20.69 32.58 -2.04
CA VAL A 469 21.63 33.65 -2.37
C VAL A 469 22.26 33.41 -3.74
N GLN A 470 22.77 32.19 -4.00
CA GLN A 470 23.35 31.83 -5.30
C GLN A 470 22.33 31.96 -6.44
N ALA A 471 21.08 31.55 -6.24
CA ALA A 471 20.03 31.72 -7.22
C ALA A 471 19.73 33.21 -7.47
N LEU A 472 19.67 34.03 -6.42
CA LEU A 472 19.45 35.47 -6.56
C LEU A 472 20.59 36.16 -7.31
N GLU A 473 21.85 35.83 -7.04
CA GLU A 473 23.01 36.37 -7.76
C GLU A 473 23.00 35.97 -9.23
N LYS A 474 22.73 34.69 -9.51
CA LYS A 474 22.69 34.14 -10.88
C LYS A 474 21.64 34.81 -11.76
N TYR A 475 20.50 35.19 -11.17
CA TYR A 475 19.39 35.85 -11.89
C TYR A 475 19.34 37.37 -11.65
N ARG A 476 20.47 38.01 -11.32
CA ARG A 476 20.61 39.46 -11.15
C ARG A 476 19.56 40.07 -10.21
N LEU A 477 19.34 39.42 -9.07
CA LEU A 477 18.40 39.82 -8.03
C LEU A 477 16.92 39.78 -8.44
N ASN A 478 16.59 39.21 -9.62
CA ASN A 478 15.21 39.01 -10.04
C ASN A 478 14.58 37.83 -9.27
N ARG A 479 13.82 38.17 -8.24
CA ARG A 479 13.14 37.22 -7.33
C ARG A 479 12.21 36.24 -8.05
N THR A 480 11.53 36.68 -9.11
CA THR A 480 10.58 35.83 -9.86
C THR A 480 11.32 34.79 -10.68
N ALA A 481 12.39 35.19 -11.38
CA ALA A 481 13.21 34.28 -12.17
C ALA A 481 14.04 33.33 -11.30
N ALA A 482 14.60 33.82 -10.19
CA ALA A 482 15.32 33.00 -9.22
C ALA A 482 14.40 31.96 -8.55
N GLY A 483 13.19 32.36 -8.15
CA GLY A 483 12.18 31.45 -7.62
C GLY A 483 11.79 30.37 -8.63
N ALA A 484 11.50 30.76 -9.88
CA ALA A 484 11.16 29.81 -10.94
C ALA A 484 12.28 28.78 -11.21
N SER A 485 13.56 29.19 -11.12
CA SER A 485 14.70 28.26 -11.29
C SER A 485 14.83 27.21 -10.19
N LEU A 486 14.26 27.49 -9.01
CA LEU A 486 14.23 26.60 -7.85
C LEU A 486 12.86 25.90 -7.69
N SER A 487 11.98 26.00 -8.68
CA SER A 487 10.59 25.50 -8.61
C SER A 487 9.77 26.13 -7.47
N LEU A 488 10.09 27.36 -7.07
CA LEU A 488 9.40 28.12 -6.03
C LEU A 488 8.55 29.23 -6.65
N SER A 489 7.29 29.35 -6.20
CA SER A 489 6.47 30.52 -6.53
C SER A 489 7.04 31.79 -5.91
N LEU A 490 6.70 32.97 -6.46
CA LEU A 490 7.12 34.26 -5.93
C LEU A 490 6.73 34.45 -4.45
N ARG A 491 5.58 33.90 -4.03
CA ARG A 491 5.11 33.95 -2.65
C ARG A 491 5.98 33.09 -1.72
N GLN A 492 6.27 31.86 -2.11
CA GLN A 492 7.14 30.95 -1.34
C GLN A 492 8.57 31.46 -1.25
N MET A 493 9.07 32.03 -2.34
CA MET A 493 10.39 32.64 -2.41
C MET A 493 10.51 33.82 -1.42
N ARG A 494 9.53 34.72 -1.38
CA ARG A 494 9.49 35.84 -0.41
C ARG A 494 9.42 35.37 1.04
N TYR A 495 8.62 34.34 1.32
CA TYR A 495 8.49 33.78 2.67
C TYR A 495 9.80 33.17 3.16
N ARG A 496 10.46 32.33 2.34
CA ARG A 496 11.75 31.70 2.69
C ARG A 496 12.87 32.74 2.86
N MET A 497 12.89 33.78 2.02
CA MET A 497 13.79 34.93 2.21
C MET A 497 13.58 35.64 3.55
N ALA A 498 12.31 35.88 3.94
CA ALA A 498 11.99 36.55 5.20
C ALA A 498 12.38 35.68 6.41
N ARG A 499 12.08 34.38 6.37
CA ARG A 499 12.42 33.41 7.42
C ARG A 499 13.94 33.30 7.62
N LEU A 500 14.69 33.21 6.53
CA LEU A 500 16.14 32.99 6.56
C LEU A 500 16.97 34.27 6.65
N GLY A 501 16.33 35.45 6.75
CA GLY A 501 16.98 36.74 6.90
C GLY A 501 17.59 37.32 5.61
N VAL A 502 17.21 36.82 4.43
CA VAL A 502 17.76 37.29 3.14
C VAL A 502 16.97 38.49 2.63
N LYS A 503 17.59 39.66 2.55
CA LYS A 503 16.99 40.88 1.98
C LYS A 503 17.71 41.29 0.70
N VAL A 504 16.96 41.68 -0.33
CA VAL A 504 17.50 42.22 -1.59
C VAL A 504 17.31 43.72 -1.58
N THR A 505 18.40 44.48 -1.73
CA THR A 505 18.44 45.94 -1.81
C THR A 505 19.02 46.37 -3.16
N ASP A 506 18.90 47.66 -3.49
CA ASP A 506 19.45 48.23 -4.73
C ASP A 506 20.99 48.18 -4.81
N GLN A 507 21.67 47.82 -3.71
CA GLN A 507 23.12 47.66 -3.61
C GLN A 507 23.58 46.19 -3.50
N GLY A 508 22.67 45.21 -3.47
CA GLY A 508 23.02 43.78 -3.38
C GLY A 508 22.12 42.98 -2.42
N ILE A 509 22.64 41.84 -1.95
CA ILE A 509 21.95 40.98 -0.96
C ILE A 509 22.49 41.32 0.42
N VAL A 510 21.59 41.60 1.37
CA VAL A 510 21.90 41.84 2.78
C VAL A 510 21.37 40.67 3.59
N LEU A 511 22.24 40.03 4.37
CA LEU A 511 21.89 38.96 5.29
C LEU A 511 21.63 39.56 6.67
N GLY A 512 20.43 39.35 7.21
CA GLY A 512 20.03 39.74 8.57
C GLY A 512 19.83 38.53 9.47
N GLU A 513 19.53 38.78 10.75
CA GLU A 513 19.19 37.74 11.71
C GLU A 513 17.85 37.07 11.37
N ARG A 514 17.74 35.78 11.71
CA ARG A 514 16.55 34.94 11.51
C ARG A 514 15.33 35.62 12.13
N PHE A 515 14.22 35.63 11.40
CA PHE A 515 12.92 36.04 11.94
C PHE A 515 12.10 34.78 12.23
N ASP A 516 11.82 34.50 13.50
CA ASP A 516 10.95 33.40 13.93
C ASP A 516 9.52 33.94 14.07
N PRO A 517 8.58 33.57 13.20
CA PRO A 517 7.19 34.04 13.28
C PRO A 517 6.38 33.39 14.42
N GLU A 518 6.97 32.46 15.19
CA GLU A 518 6.34 31.79 16.35
C GLU A 518 6.74 32.39 17.71
N ALA A 519 7.51 33.49 17.73
CA ALA A 519 8.01 34.12 18.95
C ALA A 519 7.21 35.35 19.43
N GLU A 520 6.02 35.61 18.85
CA GLU A 520 5.04 36.61 19.35
C GLU A 520 3.72 35.97 19.77
#